data_AF-A0A0B2UQJ5-F1
#
_entry.id   AF-A0A0B2UQJ5-F1
#
_cell.length_a   1.000
_cell.length_b   1.000
_cell.length_c   1.000
_cell.angle_alpha   90.00
_cell.angle_beta   90.00
_cell.angle_gamma   90.00
#
_symmetry.space_group_name_H-M   'P 1'
#
loop_
_entity.id
_entity.type
_entity.pdbx_description
1 polymer ?
#
loop_
_entity_poly.entity_id
_entity_poly.type
_entity_poly.pdbx_seq_one_letter_code
_entity_poly.pdbx_strand_id
1 'polypeptide(L)'
;MGAIQLGIANSIGSLASKPKRDLLLQDFDVIETVSFPPNGSQLTPSHGYGDFRFQTYAPIAFRTFRDLFSIKAADFLVSFFYFHCEFISCENAFSNVLI
;
A
#
# COMPACT_ATOMS: atom_id res chain seq x y z
N MET A 1 -2.34 11.68 -10.53
CA MET A 1 -2.36 10.20 -10.36
C MET A 1 -1.12 9.62 -9.66
N GLY A 2 -0.01 10.34 -9.45
CA GLY A 2 1.19 9.75 -8.81
C GLY A 2 1.19 9.67 -7.27
N ALA A 3 0.28 10.36 -6.57
CA ALA A 3 0.20 10.32 -5.10
C ALA A 3 -0.14 8.91 -4.56
N ILE A 4 -1.06 8.21 -5.23
CA ILE A 4 -1.46 6.83 -4.87
C ILE A 4 -0.29 5.86 -5.11
N GLN A 5 0.39 5.99 -6.26
CA GLN A 5 1.58 5.17 -6.57
C GLN A 5 2.69 5.35 -5.53
N LEU A 6 2.90 6.58 -5.06
CA LEU A 6 3.88 6.89 -4.01
C LEU A 6 3.49 6.25 -2.66
N GLY A 7 2.21 6.31 -2.29
CA GLY A 7 1.68 5.66 -1.09
C GLY A 7 1.86 4.15 -1.12
N ILE A 8 1.53 3.52 -2.25
CA ILE A 8 1.70 2.07 -2.47
C ILE A 8 3.16 1.65 -2.36
N ALA A 9 4.06 2.32 -3.08
CA ALA A 9 5.49 2.00 -3.08
C ALA A 9 6.09 2.09 -1.67
N ASN A 10 5.72 3.13 -0.92
CA ASN A 10 6.17 3.31 0.46
C ASN A 10 5.62 2.23 1.41
N SER A 11 4.32 1.90 1.30
CA SER A 11 3.69 0.87 2.12
C SER A 11 4.31 -0.51 1.90
N ILE A 12 4.51 -0.89 0.63
CA ILE A 12 5.15 -2.16 0.26
C ILE A 12 6.63 -2.18 0.69
N GLY A 13 7.36 -1.08 0.51
CA GLY A 13 8.75 -0.96 0.96
C GLY A 13 8.88 -1.09 2.48
N SER A 14 8.01 -0.41 3.23
CA SER A 14 7.93 -0.51 4.69
C SER A 14 7.63 -1.94 5.12
N LEU A 15 6.66 -2.60 4.49
CA LEU A 15 6.28 -3.99 4.79
C LEU A 15 7.37 -5.00 4.43
N ALA A 16 8.15 -4.76 3.36
CA ALA A 16 9.28 -5.59 2.97
C ALA A 16 10.41 -5.55 4.01
N SER A 17 10.58 -4.42 4.71
CA SER A 17 11.55 -4.29 5.81
C SER A 17 11.15 -5.08 7.06
N LYS A 18 9.86 -5.41 7.23
CA LYS A 18 9.36 -6.15 8.39
C LYS A 18 9.61 -7.65 8.23
N PRO A 19 10.14 -8.32 9.27
CA PRO A 19 10.36 -9.76 9.23
C PRO A 19 9.04 -10.51 9.01
N LYS A 20 9.10 -11.63 8.28
CA LYS A 20 7.94 -12.53 8.16
C LYS A 20 7.64 -13.12 9.55
N ARG A 21 6.38 -13.05 9.95
CA ARG A 21 5.86 -13.66 11.18
C ARG A 21 4.48 -14.26 10.90
N ASP A 22 4.05 -15.17 11.76
CA ASP A 22 2.71 -15.75 11.68
C ASP A 22 1.64 -14.67 11.91
N LEU A 23 0.52 -14.83 11.20
CA LEU A 23 -0.60 -13.91 11.28
C LEU A 23 -1.34 -14.09 12.61
N LEU A 24 -1.44 -13.02 13.40
CA LEU A 24 -2.20 -13.02 14.64
C LEU A 24 -3.55 -12.33 14.43
N LEU A 25 -4.54 -12.66 15.26
CA LEU A 25 -5.87 -12.04 15.17
C LEU A 25 -5.81 -10.51 15.35
N GLN A 26 -4.84 -10.02 16.13
CA GLN A 26 -4.60 -8.60 16.37
C GLN A 26 -4.15 -7.85 15.12
N ASP A 27 -3.57 -8.53 14.13
CA ASP A 27 -3.07 -7.91 12.90
C ASP A 27 -4.19 -7.45 11.97
N PHE A 28 -5.43 -7.90 12.18
CA PHE A 28 -6.59 -7.48 11.41
C PHE A 28 -7.09 -6.08 11.77
N ASP A 29 -6.81 -5.62 13.00
CA ASP A 29 -7.20 -4.27 13.46
C ASP A 29 -6.07 -3.24 13.30
N VAL A 30 -4.93 -3.65 12.73
CA VAL A 30 -3.78 -2.75 12.53
C VAL A 30 -4.04 -1.84 11.32
N ILE A 31 -3.99 -0.53 11.54
CA ILE A 31 -4.05 0.48 10.49
C ILE A 31 -2.77 1.30 10.53
N GLU A 32 -1.97 1.23 9.47
CA GLU A 32 -0.75 2.02 9.32
C GLU A 32 -1.05 3.28 8.52
N THR A 33 -0.99 4.43 9.19
CA THR A 33 -1.19 5.74 8.54
C THR A 33 0.17 6.41 8.31
N VAL A 34 0.45 6.77 7.07
CA VAL A 34 1.66 7.51 6.68
C VAL A 34 1.27 8.87 6.10
N SER A 35 1.90 9.92 6.60
CA SER A 35 1.74 11.29 6.10
C SER A 35 2.71 11.60 4.97
N PHE A 36 2.19 12.22 3.91
CA PHE A 36 2.91 12.64 2.72
C PHE A 36 2.82 14.17 2.58
N PRO A 37 3.62 14.92 3.36
CA PRO A 37 3.72 16.36 3.21
C PRO A 37 4.49 16.72 1.92
N PRO A 38 4.16 17.83 1.25
CA PRO A 38 4.83 18.24 0.00
C PRO A 38 6.35 18.42 0.18
N ASN A 39 6.77 18.90 1.35
CA ASN A 39 8.20 19.09 1.68
C ASN A 39 8.94 17.78 2.01
N GLY A 40 8.23 16.64 2.06
CA GLY A 40 8.78 15.36 2.51
C GLY A 40 8.93 15.26 4.04
N SER A 41 9.24 14.06 4.51
CA SER A 41 9.51 13.73 5.90
C SER A 41 10.68 12.74 6.01
N GLN A 42 11.03 12.28 7.21
CA GLN A 42 12.03 11.23 7.39
C GLN A 42 11.62 9.89 6.72
N LEU A 43 10.31 9.67 6.54
CA LEU A 43 9.75 8.43 6.02
C LEU A 43 9.26 8.56 4.57
N THR A 44 9.08 9.78 4.07
CA THR A 44 8.44 10.04 2.77
C THR A 44 9.22 11.07 1.97
N PRO A 45 9.56 10.82 0.69
CA PRO A 45 10.30 11.79 -0.10
C PRO A 45 9.46 13.03 -0.39
N SER A 46 10.12 14.17 -0.64
CA SER A 46 9.44 15.39 -1.10
C SER A 46 8.79 15.16 -2.46
N HIS A 47 7.59 15.72 -2.65
CA HIS A 47 6.80 15.57 -3.87
C HIS A 47 5.98 16.83 -4.16
N GLY A 48 5.62 17.02 -5.44
CA GLY A 48 4.78 18.15 -5.88
C GLY A 48 3.28 18.00 -5.63
N TYR A 49 2.83 16.91 -5.00
CA TYR A 49 1.43 16.71 -4.63
C TYR A 49 1.09 17.46 -3.33
N GLY A 50 -0.18 17.83 -3.14
CA GLY A 50 -0.66 18.41 -1.88
C GLY A 50 -0.45 17.48 -0.68
N ASP A 51 -0.65 17.98 0.54
CA ASP A 51 -0.55 17.14 1.74
C ASP A 51 -1.66 16.06 1.72
N PHE A 52 -1.26 14.79 1.78
CA PHE A 52 -2.18 13.67 1.85
C PHE A 52 -1.71 12.63 2.86
N ARG A 53 -2.65 11.79 3.31
CA ARG A 53 -2.38 10.68 4.21
C ARG A 53 -2.77 9.39 3.53
N PHE A 54 -1.89 8.40 3.67
CA PHE A 54 -2.09 7.07 3.14
C PHE A 54 -2.33 6.11 4.28
N GLN A 55 -3.42 5.37 4.22
CA GLN A 55 -3.79 4.38 5.25
C GLN A 55 -3.69 3.00 4.65
N THR A 56 -2.98 2.11 5.33
CA THR A 56 -2.82 0.70 4.97
C THR A 56 -3.51 -0.14 6.05
N TYR A 57 -4.47 -0.96 5.67
CA TYR A 57 -5.28 -1.76 6.57
C TYR A 57 -4.74 -3.19 6.62
N ALA A 58 -4.56 -3.73 7.82
CA ALA A 58 -4.11 -5.10 8.05
C ALA A 58 -2.93 -5.55 7.16
N PRO A 59 -1.81 -4.80 7.11
CA PRO A 59 -0.72 -5.04 6.13
C PRO A 59 -0.13 -6.45 6.21
N ILE A 60 -0.05 -7.03 7.40
CA ILE A 60 0.46 -8.39 7.62
C ILE A 60 -0.55 -9.45 7.15
N ALA A 61 -1.86 -9.19 7.32
CA ALA A 61 -2.92 -10.07 6.83
C ALA A 61 -2.89 -10.14 5.30
N PHE A 62 -2.85 -8.99 4.63
CA PHE A 62 -2.77 -8.94 3.17
C PHE A 62 -1.48 -9.54 2.62
N ARG A 63 -0.34 -9.40 3.32
CA ARG A 63 0.90 -10.12 2.95
C ARG A 63 0.70 -11.63 2.96
N THR A 64 0.06 -12.14 4.01
CA THR A 64 -0.20 -13.57 4.19
C THR A 64 -1.20 -14.07 3.15
N PHE A 65 -2.29 -13.34 2.90
CA PHE A 65 -3.23 -13.67 1.83
C PHE A 65 -2.57 -13.68 0.46
N ARG A 66 -1.72 -12.69 0.15
CA ARG A 66 -0.95 -12.64 -1.10
C ARG A 66 -0.07 -13.89 -1.26
N ASP A 67 0.63 -14.29 -0.19
CA ASP A 67 1.47 -15.50 -0.21
C ASP A 67 0.62 -16.78 -0.34
N LEU A 68 -0.57 -16.86 0.29
CA LEU A 68 -1.53 -17.98 0.15
C LEU A 68 -2.05 -18.13 -1.29
N PHE A 69 -2.36 -17.02 -1.97
CA PHE A 69 -2.77 -17.04 -3.38
C PHE A 69 -1.60 -17.15 -4.36
N SER A 70 -0.36 -17.33 -3.87
CA SER A 70 0.86 -17.42 -4.68
C SER A 70 1.10 -16.21 -5.61
N ILE A 71 0.58 -15.04 -5.25
CA ILE A 71 0.76 -13.82 -6.02
C ILE A 71 2.13 -13.23 -5.64
N LYS A 72 3.08 -13.14 -6.57
CA LYS A 72 4.38 -12.54 -6.26
C LYS A 72 4.24 -11.03 -6.10
N ALA A 73 4.97 -10.44 -5.15
CA ALA A 73 4.95 -9.00 -4.92
C ALA A 73 5.33 -8.18 -6.18
N ALA A 74 6.24 -8.73 -7.01
CA ALA A 74 6.64 -8.12 -8.27
C ALA A 74 5.48 -8.09 -9.30
N ASP A 75 4.71 -9.17 -9.41
CA ASP A 75 3.58 -9.25 -10.35
C ASP A 75 2.45 -8.29 -9.94
N PHE A 76 2.23 -8.13 -8.63
CA PHE A 76 1.25 -7.18 -8.11
C PHE A 76 1.62 -5.72 -8.43
N LEU A 77 2.89 -5.35 -8.23
CA LEU A 77 3.39 -4.03 -8.61
C LEU A 77 3.27 -3.82 -10.12
N VAL A 78 3.64 -4.81 -10.95
CA VAL A 78 3.53 -4.68 -12.41
C VAL A 78 2.07 -4.50 -12.84
N SER A 79 1.11 -5.24 -12.25
CA SER A 79 -0.32 -5.05 -12.56
C SER A 79 -0.82 -3.64 -12.23
N PHE A 80 -0.35 -3.02 -11.14
CA PHE A 80 -0.75 -1.67 -10.75
C PHE A 80 -0.04 -0.56 -11.54
N PHE A 81 1.21 -0.80 -11.96
CA PHE A 81 2.03 0.21 -12.64
C PHE A 81 1.95 0.15 -14.17
N TYR A 82 1.68 -1.01 -14.78
CA TYR A 82 1.64 -1.19 -16.23
C TYR A 82 0.23 -1.26 -16.83
N PHE A 83 -0.80 -1.63 -16.08
CA PHE A 83 -2.16 -1.59 -16.59
C PHE A 83 -2.72 -0.19 -16.42
N HIS A 84 -2.95 0.49 -17.55
CA HIS A 84 -3.67 1.76 -17.62
C HIS A 84 -4.99 1.61 -16.83
N CYS A 85 -5.07 2.25 -15.66
CA CYS A 85 -6.28 2.29 -14.87
C CYS A 85 -7.35 3.09 -15.63
N GLU A 86 -8.16 2.41 -16.43
CA GLU A 86 -9.52 2.86 -16.78
C GLU A 86 -10.52 2.67 -15.61
N PHE A 87 -10.05 2.46 -14.39
CA PHE A 87 -10.89 2.35 -13.21
C PHE A 87 -11.01 3.69 -12.46
N ILE A 88 -11.65 4.66 -13.12
CA ILE A 88 -12.37 5.75 -12.44
C ILE A 88 -13.70 5.24 -11.85
N SER A 89 -14.08 3.96 -12.03
CA SER A 89 -15.36 3.41 -11.57
C SER A 89 -15.29 2.46 -10.36
N CYS A 90 -14.33 2.65 -9.45
CA CYS A 90 -14.31 1.95 -8.16
C CYS A 90 -13.78 2.86 -7.04
N GLU A 91 -14.34 4.06 -6.91
CA GLU A 91 -13.98 4.99 -5.82
C GLU A 91 -14.18 4.40 -4.40
N ASN A 92 -14.88 3.28 -4.24
CA ASN A 92 -15.11 2.65 -2.93
C ASN A 92 -14.67 1.18 -2.77
N ALA A 93 -14.31 0.47 -3.86
CA ALA A 93 -14.02 -0.96 -3.77
C ALA A 93 -12.52 -1.28 -3.72
N PHE A 94 -11.66 -0.50 -4.40
CA PHE A 94 -10.22 -0.78 -4.42
C PHE A 94 -9.43 -0.07 -3.33
N SER A 95 -9.96 1.00 -2.71
CA SER A 95 -9.36 1.61 -1.52
C SER A 95 -9.43 0.72 -0.27
N ASN A 96 -10.27 -0.34 -0.28
CA ASN A 96 -10.50 -1.20 0.89
C ASN A 96 -10.13 -2.68 0.66
N VAL A 97 -9.72 -3.08 -0.55
CA VAL A 97 -9.58 -4.51 -0.87
C VAL A 97 -8.14 -4.95 -1.13
N LEU A 98 -7.16 -4.06 -1.26
CA LEU A 98 -5.79 -4.55 -1.42
C LEU A 98 -4.67 -3.69 -0.82
N ILE A 99 -5.00 -2.85 0.16
CA ILE A 99 -4.04 -2.08 0.96
C ILE A 99 -4.56 -1.91 2.38
#